data_AF-A0A4D4JSR1-F1
#
_entry.id   AF-A0A4D4JSR1-F1
#
_cell.length_a   1.000
_cell.length_b   1.000
_cell.length_c   1.000
_cell.angle_alpha   90.00
_cell.angle_beta   90.00
_cell.angle_gamma   90.00
#
_symmetry.space_group_name_H-M   'P 1'
#
loop_
_entity.id
_entity.type
_entity.pdbx_description
1 polymer ?
#
loop_
_entity_poly.entity_id
_entity_poly.type
_entity_poly.pdbx_seq_one_letter_code
_entity_poly.pdbx_strand_id
1 'polypeptide(L)'
;MTKITGDAVALVSKYTRFDPANPEKTAADEFSIVSKDNLTKEGALRAHWAKDGYILVGMARIEIELLPQKEITTKAVATLRQQKEQVLATAQAEATRIEGQIQSLLAIEHVAEA
;
A
#
# COMPACT_ATOMS: atom_id res chain seq x y z
N MET A 1 -17.71 -18.02 11.45
CA MET A 1 -16.49 -17.31 10.99
C MET A 1 -15.47 -17.37 12.11
N THR A 2 -14.19 -17.56 11.78
CA THR A 2 -13.14 -17.67 12.79
C THR A 2 -12.81 -16.28 13.33
N LYS A 3 -12.80 -16.11 14.66
CA LYS A 3 -12.42 -14.85 15.31
C LYS A 3 -11.00 -14.97 15.86
N ILE A 4 -10.21 -13.91 15.68
CA ILE A 4 -8.89 -13.78 16.29
C ILE A 4 -8.79 -12.42 16.97
N THR A 5 -8.03 -12.33 18.05
CA THR A 5 -7.81 -11.09 18.80
C THR A 5 -6.33 -10.81 18.97
N GLY A 6 -5.95 -9.55 19.16
CA GLY A 6 -4.58 -9.18 19.47
C GLY A 6 -4.45 -7.73 19.91
N ASP A 7 -3.22 -7.35 20.21
CA ASP A 7 -2.84 -5.97 20.53
C ASP A 7 -2.05 -5.37 19.37
N ALA A 8 -2.32 -4.10 19.09
CA ALA A 8 -1.77 -3.31 18.02
C ALA A 8 -1.53 -1.87 18.48
N VAL A 9 -1.01 -1.04 17.59
CA VAL A 9 -0.83 0.40 17.84
C VAL A 9 -1.65 1.21 16.85
N ALA A 10 -2.17 2.35 17.33
CA ALA A 10 -2.94 3.29 16.54
C ALA A 10 -2.05 4.47 16.11
N LEU A 11 -1.97 4.67 14.80
CA LEU A 11 -1.20 5.72 14.16
C LEU A 11 -2.10 6.70 13.43
N VAL A 12 -1.62 7.94 13.30
CA VAL A 12 -2.24 9.00 12.49
C VAL A 12 -1.24 9.53 11.47
N SER A 13 -1.75 9.99 10.33
CA SER A 13 -0.98 10.61 9.25
C SER A 13 -1.89 11.49 8.38
N LYS A 14 -1.36 12.03 7.27
CA LYS A 14 -2.17 12.74 6.27
C LYS A 14 -3.25 11.88 5.60
N TYR A 15 -3.22 10.56 5.79
CA TYR A 15 -4.22 9.64 5.24
C TYR A 15 -5.31 9.26 6.25
N THR A 16 -5.19 9.69 7.50
CA THR A 16 -6.20 9.49 8.55
C THR A 16 -7.06 10.73 8.71
N ARG A 17 -8.29 10.58 9.24
CA ARG A 17 -9.21 11.69 9.52
C ARG A 17 -9.17 12.16 10.98
N PHE A 18 -8.05 11.92 11.65
CA PHE A 18 -7.84 12.29 13.03
C PHE A 18 -7.99 13.80 13.25
N ASP A 19 -8.89 14.18 14.15
CA ASP A 19 -9.03 15.54 14.64
C ASP A 19 -8.16 15.73 15.90
N PRO A 20 -6.99 16.39 15.82
CA PRO A 20 -6.13 16.59 16.98
C PRO A 20 -6.74 17.49 18.05
N ALA A 21 -7.77 18.28 17.73
CA ALA A 21 -8.47 19.12 18.71
C ALA A 21 -9.52 18.34 19.50
N ASN A 22 -10.03 17.23 18.96
CA ASN A 22 -11.02 16.37 19.61
C ASN A 22 -10.69 14.88 19.33
N PRO A 23 -9.52 14.38 19.76
CA PRO A 23 -9.05 13.04 19.42
C PRO A 23 -10.02 11.93 19.84
N GLU A 24 -10.74 12.13 20.94
CA GLU A 24 -11.75 11.22 21.49
C GLU A 24 -13.01 11.08 20.63
N LYS A 25 -13.24 11.98 19.67
CA LYS A 25 -14.35 11.93 18.72
C LYS A 25 -14.00 11.24 17.41
N THR A 26 -12.72 10.97 17.18
CA THR A 26 -12.26 10.27 15.97
C THR A 26 -12.73 8.82 16.02
N ALA A 27 -13.37 8.33 14.96
CA ALA A 27 -13.82 6.95 14.91
C ALA A 27 -12.63 5.98 14.83
N ALA A 28 -12.77 4.78 15.43
CA ALA A 28 -11.65 3.84 15.53
C ALA A 28 -11.11 3.36 14.16
N ASP A 29 -11.98 3.30 13.14
CA ASP A 29 -11.64 2.93 11.76
C ASP A 29 -10.93 4.06 10.99
N GLU A 30 -10.88 5.27 11.53
CA GLU A 30 -10.15 6.39 10.94
C GLU A 30 -8.67 6.43 11.36
N PHE A 31 -8.23 5.53 12.26
CA PHE A 31 -6.83 5.34 12.63
C PHE A 31 -6.15 4.28 11.76
N SER A 32 -4.86 4.44 11.51
CA SER A 32 -4.03 3.38 10.93
C SER A 32 -3.61 2.41 12.03
N ILE A 33 -4.09 1.17 11.98
CA ILE A 33 -3.77 0.14 12.98
C ILE A 33 -2.66 -0.77 12.45
N VAL A 34 -1.55 -0.86 13.19
CA VAL A 34 -0.39 -1.67 12.79
C VAL A 34 0.13 -2.53 13.94
N SER A 35 0.93 -3.57 13.62
CA SER A 35 1.54 -4.43 14.64
C SER A 35 2.43 -3.61 15.60
N LYS A 36 2.42 -3.99 16.88
CA LYS A 36 3.33 -3.48 17.92
C LYS A 36 4.81 -3.70 17.60
N ASP A 37 5.14 -4.63 16.70
CA ASP A 37 6.52 -4.88 16.28
C ASP A 37 7.15 -3.66 15.57
N ASN A 38 6.30 -2.71 15.15
CA ASN A 38 6.72 -1.43 14.59
C ASN A 38 7.19 -0.42 15.65
N LEU A 39 7.20 -0.79 16.94
CA LEU A 39 7.80 0.01 17.99
C LEU A 39 9.28 -0.37 18.21
N THR A 40 10.06 0.60 18.68
CA THR A 40 11.38 0.36 19.27
C THR A 40 11.23 -0.22 20.67
N LYS A 41 12.34 -0.61 21.30
CA LYS A 41 12.31 -1.13 22.69
C LYS A 41 11.84 -0.07 23.69
N GLU A 42 12.03 1.20 23.35
CA GLU A 42 11.65 2.38 24.11
C GLU A 42 10.19 2.80 23.85
N GLY A 43 9.46 2.06 23.00
CA GLY A 43 8.05 2.33 22.70
C GLY A 43 7.81 3.41 21.64
N ALA A 44 8.86 3.92 20.99
CA ALA A 44 8.75 4.88 19.90
C ALA A 44 8.45 4.18 18.58
N LEU A 45 7.81 4.88 17.64
CA LEU A 45 7.56 4.35 16.30
C LEU A 45 8.88 4.20 15.51
N ARG A 46 9.07 3.07 14.82
CA ARG A 46 10.27 2.83 14.00
C ARG A 46 10.41 3.84 12.85
N ALA A 47 11.66 4.07 12.46
CA ALA A 47 12.04 5.15 11.57
C ALA A 47 11.35 5.14 10.20
N HIS A 48 11.02 3.97 9.62
CA HIS A 48 10.35 3.93 8.31
C HIS A 48 8.96 4.55 8.35
N TRP A 49 8.16 4.26 9.38
CA TRP A 49 6.86 4.89 9.58
C TRP A 49 6.97 6.38 9.91
N ALA A 50 7.91 6.74 10.79
CA ALA A 50 8.12 8.14 11.18
C ALA A 50 8.55 9.00 9.99
N LYS A 51 9.42 8.48 9.10
CA LYS A 51 9.83 9.15 7.86
C LYS A 51 8.66 9.40 6.90
N ASP A 52 7.68 8.50 6.88
CA ASP A 52 6.47 8.64 6.07
C ASP A 52 5.41 9.54 6.72
N GLY A 53 5.73 10.17 7.86
CA GLY A 53 4.86 11.13 8.54
C GLY A 53 3.79 10.52 9.43
N TYR A 54 3.96 9.26 9.85
CA TYR A 54 3.08 8.63 10.82
C TYR A 54 3.47 8.97 12.26
N ILE A 55 2.46 9.15 13.09
CA ILE A 55 2.61 9.51 14.51
C ILE A 55 1.87 8.46 15.35
N LEU A 56 2.54 7.94 16.37
CA LEU A 56 1.94 7.04 17.36
C LEU A 56 1.07 7.85 18.33
N VAL A 57 -0.22 7.52 18.43
CA VAL A 57 -1.17 8.24 19.30
C VAL A 57 -1.91 7.34 20.28
N GLY A 58 -1.80 6.02 20.13
CA GLY A 58 -2.47 5.11 21.05
C GLY A 58 -2.14 3.65 20.84
N MET A 59 -2.73 2.83 21.71
CA MET A 59 -2.73 1.37 21.64
C MET A 59 -4.12 0.91 21.22
N ALA A 60 -4.19 -0.20 20.49
CA ALA A 60 -5.44 -0.77 20.04
C ALA A 60 -5.54 -2.24 20.45
N ARG A 61 -6.71 -2.64 20.96
CA ARG A 61 -7.08 -4.05 21.07
C ARG A 61 -7.99 -4.37 19.90
N ILE A 62 -7.60 -5.33 19.08
CA ILE A 62 -8.30 -5.67 17.85
C ILE A 62 -8.98 -7.03 17.96
N GLU A 63 -10.15 -7.14 17.35
CA GLU A 63 -10.83 -8.38 17.02
C GLU A 63 -11.02 -8.41 15.50
N ILE A 64 -10.64 -9.51 14.88
CA ILE A 64 -10.79 -9.72 13.44
C ILE A 64 -11.68 -10.93 13.23
N GLU A 65 -12.75 -10.71 12.47
CA GLU A 65 -13.55 -11.79 11.91
C GLU A 65 -12.95 -12.21 10.56
N LEU A 66 -12.30 -13.37 10.54
CA LEU A 66 -11.71 -13.89 9.31
C LEU A 66 -12.79 -14.36 8.35
N LEU A 67 -12.63 -13.95 7.09
CA LEU A 67 -13.40 -14.50 5.98
C LEU A 67 -13.17 -16.02 5.86
N PRO A 68 -14.14 -16.77 5.32
CA PRO A 68 -13.93 -18.17 4.98
C PRO A 68 -12.72 -18.36 4.05
N GLN A 69 -11.93 -19.41 4.24
CA GLN A 69 -10.69 -19.63 3.49
C GLN A 69 -10.89 -19.59 1.96
N LYS A 70 -11.98 -20.18 1.46
CA LYS A 70 -12.34 -20.14 0.04
C LYS A 70 -12.54 -18.71 -0.47
N GLU A 71 -13.16 -17.85 0.33
CA GLU A 71 -13.38 -16.45 -0.02
C GLU A 71 -12.07 -15.66 0.03
N ILE A 72 -11.22 -15.89 1.04
CA ILE A 72 -9.87 -15.34 1.10
C ILE A 72 -9.09 -15.66 -0.18
N THR A 73 -9.03 -16.95 -0.56
CA THR A 73 -8.32 -17.40 -1.77
C THR A 73 -8.91 -16.76 -3.02
N THR A 74 -10.24 -16.71 -3.14
CA THR A 74 -10.90 -16.14 -4.32
C THR A 74 -10.57 -14.66 -4.49
N LYS A 75 -10.69 -13.87 -3.41
CA LYS A 75 -10.38 -12.44 -3.45
C LYS A 75 -8.89 -12.19 -3.70
N ALA A 76 -8.01 -12.94 -3.04
CA ALA A 76 -6.56 -12.83 -3.25
C ALA A 76 -6.17 -13.12 -4.71
N VAL A 77 -6.73 -14.18 -5.31
CA VAL A 77 -6.51 -14.50 -6.73
C VAL A 77 -7.03 -13.39 -7.64
N ALA A 78 -8.20 -12.81 -7.34
CA ALA A 78 -8.74 -11.70 -8.13
C ALA A 78 -7.81 -10.48 -8.10
N THR A 79 -7.30 -10.10 -6.92
CA THR A 79 -6.32 -9.01 -6.78
C THR A 79 -5.02 -9.31 -7.52
N LEU A 80 -4.48 -10.53 -7.40
CA LEU A 80 -3.26 -10.94 -8.09
C LEU A 80 -3.41 -10.91 -9.61
N ARG A 81 -4.59 -11.24 -10.14
CA ARG A 81 -4.89 -11.11 -11.58
C ARG A 81 -4.87 -9.65 -12.03
N GLN A 82 -5.48 -8.75 -11.26
CA GLN A 82 -5.44 -7.30 -11.54
C GLN A 82 -4.00 -6.76 -11.52
N GLN A 83 -3.19 -7.18 -10.54
CA GLN A 83 -1.78 -6.81 -10.48
C GLN A 83 -1.00 -7.31 -11.70
N LYS A 84 -1.23 -8.57 -12.12
CA LYS A 84 -0.61 -9.12 -13.33
C LYS A 84 -0.98 -8.32 -14.57
N GLU A 85 -2.25 -7.97 -14.75
CA GLU A 85 -2.70 -7.15 -15.88
C GLU A 85 -2.02 -5.77 -15.89
N GLN A 86 -1.93 -5.13 -14.72
CA GLN A 86 -1.26 -3.83 -14.61
C GLN A 86 0.23 -3.92 -15.00
N VAL A 87 0.94 -4.95 -14.54
CA VAL A 87 2.36 -5.17 -14.89
C VAL A 87 2.53 -5.38 -16.39
N LEU A 88 1.67 -6.19 -17.01
CA LEU A 88 1.71 -6.41 -18.46
C LEU A 88 1.43 -5.12 -19.24
N ALA A 89 0.45 -4.33 -18.80
CA ALA A 89 0.14 -3.04 -19.42
C ALA A 89 1.33 -2.07 -19.36
N THR A 90 1.98 -1.94 -18.20
CA THR A 90 3.18 -1.11 -18.03
C THR A 90 4.33 -1.61 -18.91
N ALA A 91 4.59 -2.92 -18.94
CA ALA A 91 5.64 -3.50 -19.76
C ALA A 91 5.38 -3.29 -21.27
N GLN A 92 4.14 -3.46 -21.72
CA GLN A 92 3.75 -3.24 -23.11
C GLN A 92 3.91 -1.77 -23.51
N ALA A 93 3.51 -0.83 -22.65
CA ALA A 93 3.69 0.59 -22.90
C ALA A 93 5.17 0.97 -23.06
N GLU A 94 6.03 0.39 -22.20
CA GLU A 94 7.46 0.61 -22.27
C GLU A 94 8.10 -0.01 -23.53
N ALA A 95 7.67 -1.20 -23.92
CA ALA A 95 8.11 -1.84 -25.16
C ALA A 95 7.73 -0.99 -26.39
N THR A 96 6.49 -0.48 -26.45
CA THR A 96 6.05 0.43 -27.52
C THR A 96 6.85 1.72 -27.56
N ARG A 97 7.22 2.28 -26.39
CA ARG A 97 8.08 3.47 -26.30
C ARG A 97 9.46 3.21 -26.91
N ILE A 98 10.07 2.07 -26.59
CA ILE A 98 11.40 1.68 -27.11
C ILE A 98 11.33 1.45 -28.62
N GLU A 99 10.31 0.75 -29.13
CA GLU A 99 10.14 0.54 -30.56
C GLU A 99 10.01 1.87 -31.33
N GLY A 100 9.25 2.83 -30.77
CA GLY A 100 9.17 4.17 -31.32
C GLY A 100 10.53 4.88 -31.40
N GLN A 101 11.40 4.69 -30.41
CA GLN A 101 12.78 5.20 -30.44
C GLN A 101 13.63 4.52 -31.51
N ILE A 102 13.52 3.19 -31.65
CA ILE A 102 14.23 2.42 -32.68
C ILE A 102 13.82 2.92 -34.08
N GLN A 103 12.52 3.00 -34.36
CA GLN A 103 12.02 3.46 -35.65
C GLN A 103 12.44 4.91 -35.96
N SER A 104 12.48 5.77 -34.95
CA SER A 104 12.96 7.14 -35.10
C SER A 104 14.43 7.20 -35.51
N LEU A 105 15.27 6.32 -34.94
CA LEU A 105 16.69 6.23 -35.28
C LEU A 105 16.90 5.68 -36.70
N LEU A 106 16.18 4.61 -37.07
CA LEU A 106 16.25 4.02 -38.41
C LEU A 106 15.80 5.01 -39.50
N ALA A 107 14.78 5.83 -39.21
CA ALA A 107 14.32 6.85 -40.16
C ALA A 107 15.40 7.92 -40.45
N ILE A 108 16.25 8.27 -39.48
CA ILE A 108 17.35 9.22 -39.69
C ILE A 108 18.41 8.62 -40.62
N GLU A 109 18.75 7.34 -40.43
CA GLU A 109 19.71 6.62 -41.28
C GLU A 109 19.27 6.65 -42.75
N HIS A 110 18.01 6.33 -43.03
CA HIS A 110 17.49 6.29 -44.40
C HIS A 110 17.36 7.67 -45.08
N VAL A 111 17.22 8.76 -44.33
CA VAL A 111 17.18 10.14 -44.88
C VAL A 111 18.58 10.63 -45.23
N ALA A 112 19.63 10.14 -44.58
CA ALA A 112 21.01 10.53 -44.86
C ALA A 112 21.62 9.83 -46.09
N GLU A 113 21.02 8.72 -46.55
CA GLU A 113 21.47 7.94 -47.70
C GLU A 113 20.77 8.31 -49.03
N ALA A 114 19.81 9.25 -49.02
CA ALA A 114 19.05 9.73 -50.19
C ALA A 114 19.53 11.10 -50.67
#